data_AF-A0AAW1F1W5-F1
#
_entry.id   AF-A0AAW1F1W5-F1
#
_cell.length_a   1.000
_cell.length_b   1.000
_cell.length_c   1.000
_cell.angle_alpha   90.00
_cell.angle_beta   90.00
_cell.angle_gamma   90.00
#
_symmetry.space_group_name_H-M   'P 1'
#
loop_
_entity.id
_entity.type
_entity.pdbx_description
1 polymer ?
#
loop_
_entity_poly.entity_id
_entity_poly.type
_entity_poly.pdbx_seq_one_letter_code
_entity_poly.pdbx_strand_id
1 'polypeptide(L)'
;MELSVAFYKHLVQEPECQEESEERKVHLLGFDLDEILIQRAQQNNPLPGSISFITLDVTKDTDRLQHYLDQHGCSHFHLCLCLAVTMWVHLNHGDASLLQLLSRLASVSQHLLLEAQPWKCYRSAARRLRKLGRSDFDHFKTLKIRGDVAEQAREHLEGHCGMELIRSFGSTTWDRKLLLFKRR
;
A
#
# COMPACT_ATOMS: atom_id res chain seq x y z
N MET A 1 -2.18 8.65 10.28
CA MET A 1 -1.12 8.53 11.31
C MET A 1 -1.40 7.42 12.31
N GLU A 2 -2.60 7.34 12.88
CA GLU A 2 -2.95 6.37 13.92
C GLU A 2 -2.55 4.92 13.56
N LEU A 3 -2.82 4.49 12.32
CA LEU A 3 -2.45 3.14 11.86
C LEU A 3 -0.94 2.89 11.88
N SER A 4 -0.12 3.79 11.35
CA SER A 4 1.35 3.61 11.29
C SER A 4 1.96 3.51 12.68
N VAL A 5 1.49 4.33 13.63
CA VAL A 5 1.94 4.32 15.02
C VAL A 5 1.46 3.06 15.74
N ALA A 6 0.18 2.69 15.57
CA ALA A 6 -0.37 1.48 16.17
C ALA A 6 0.33 0.22 15.65
N PHE A 7 0.58 0.15 14.34
CA PHE A 7 1.29 -0.96 13.72
C PHE A 7 2.74 -1.05 14.22
N TYR A 8 3.45 0.08 14.28
CA TYR A 8 4.80 0.12 14.83
C TYR A 8 4.84 -0.40 16.27
N LYS A 9 3.97 0.11 17.14
CA LYS A 9 3.88 -0.31 18.55
C LYS A 9 3.56 -1.80 18.70
N HIS A 10 2.75 -2.35 17.79
CA HIS A 10 2.43 -3.77 17.80
C HIS A 10 3.62 -4.65 17.38
N LEU A 11 4.43 -4.20 16.42
CA LEU A 11 5.62 -4.92 15.96
C LEU A 11 6.78 -4.85 16.95
N VAL A 12 7.04 -3.66 17.49
CA VAL A 12 8.15 -3.39 18.41
C VAL A 12 7.66 -3.52 19.85
N GLN A 13 7.00 -4.64 20.21
CA GLN A 13 6.56 -4.89 21.59
C GLN A 13 7.64 -4.46 22.58
N GLU A 14 7.27 -3.77 23.67
CA GLU A 14 8.27 -3.18 24.58
C GLU A 14 9.23 -4.27 25.09
N PRO A 15 10.54 -4.14 24.85
CA PRO A 15 11.50 -5.11 25.34
C PRO A 15 11.57 -5.06 26.86
N GLU A 16 11.67 -6.22 27.51
CA GLU A 16 11.78 -6.32 28.96
C GLU A 16 13.12 -5.77 29.48
N CYS A 17 14.12 -5.56 28.60
CA CYS A 17 15.47 -5.09 28.91
C CYS A 17 16.05 -4.16 27.82
N GLN A 18 16.94 -3.24 28.21
CA GLN A 18 17.53 -2.24 27.31
C GLN A 18 18.45 -2.82 26.22
N GLU A 19 19.07 -3.99 26.44
CA GLU A 19 19.98 -4.62 25.46
C GLU A 19 19.24 -5.25 24.27
N GLU A 20 18.00 -5.74 24.43
CA GLU A 20 17.16 -6.23 23.32
C GLU A 20 16.63 -5.11 22.41
N SER A 21 16.70 -3.86 22.86
CA SER A 21 16.08 -2.71 22.16
C SER A 21 16.85 -2.25 20.93
N GLU A 22 18.17 -2.49 20.88
CA GLU A 22 19.01 -2.17 19.72
C GLU A 22 18.85 -3.21 18.59
N GLU A 23 18.55 -4.48 18.91
CA GLU A 23 18.45 -5.57 17.92
C GLU A 23 17.11 -5.63 17.17
N ARG A 24 16.03 -5.00 17.68
CA ARG A 24 14.69 -5.02 17.05
C ARG A 24 14.23 -3.66 16.55
N LYS A 25 15.11 -2.93 15.86
CA LYS A 25 14.75 -1.63 15.29
C LYS A 25 13.93 -1.78 14.00
N VAL A 26 12.64 -1.47 14.09
CA VAL A 26 11.76 -1.38 12.91
C VAL A 26 11.85 0.03 12.34
N HIS A 27 11.89 0.15 11.02
CA HIS A 27 11.78 1.43 10.31
C HIS A 27 10.56 1.39 9.39
N LEU A 28 9.72 2.42 9.46
CA LEU A 28 8.48 2.52 8.70
C LEU A 28 8.52 3.77 7.82
N LEU A 29 8.37 3.58 6.51
CA LEU A 29 8.16 4.66 5.55
C LEU A 29 6.69 4.69 5.13
N GLY A 30 6.01 5.79 5.42
CA GLY A 30 4.71 6.12 4.84
C GLY A 30 4.87 7.04 3.64
N PHE A 31 4.04 6.88 2.62
CA PHE A 31 4.00 7.81 1.50
C PHE A 31 2.59 8.01 0.95
N ASP A 32 2.37 9.17 0.34
CA ASP A 32 1.09 9.58 -0.24
C ASP A 32 1.34 10.58 -1.38
N LEU A 33 0.38 10.69 -2.30
CA LEU A 33 0.39 11.69 -3.38
C LEU A 33 0.10 13.10 -2.86
N ASP A 34 -0.69 13.22 -1.80
CA ASP A 34 -1.12 14.49 -1.24
C ASP A 34 -0.07 15.05 -0.27
N GLU A 35 0.62 16.09 -0.70
CA GLU A 35 1.65 16.76 0.10
C GLU A 35 1.09 17.32 1.41
N ILE A 36 -0.15 17.80 1.44
CA ILE A 36 -0.77 18.35 2.65
C ILE A 36 -0.99 17.22 3.68
N LEU A 37 -1.41 16.04 3.22
CA LEU A 37 -1.56 14.88 4.09
C LEU A 37 -0.20 14.42 4.65
N ILE A 38 0.86 14.46 3.84
CA ILE A 38 2.22 14.14 4.28
C ILE A 38 2.74 15.15 5.29
N GLN A 39 2.61 16.44 5.04
CA GLN A 39 3.02 17.49 5.98
C GLN A 39 2.31 17.32 7.33
N ARG A 40 0.99 17.04 7.31
CA ARG A 40 0.23 16.73 8.52
C ARG A 40 0.72 15.46 9.22
N ALA A 41 1.06 14.41 8.46
CA ALA A 41 1.59 13.18 9.03
C ALA A 41 2.95 13.40 9.71
N GLN A 42 3.83 14.20 9.10
CA GLN A 42 5.12 14.59 9.66
C GLN A 42 4.96 15.42 10.94
N GLN A 43 4.11 16.45 10.91
CA GLN A 43 3.87 17.34 12.06
C GLN A 43 3.34 16.62 13.29
N ASN A 44 2.51 15.59 13.09
CA ASN A 44 1.91 14.86 14.19
C ASN A 44 2.71 13.61 14.60
N ASN A 45 3.81 13.28 13.91
CA ASN A 45 4.54 12.04 14.08
C ASN A 45 5.19 11.93 15.46
N PRO A 46 4.75 10.99 16.33
CA PRO A 46 5.32 10.85 17.67
C PRO A 46 6.69 10.14 17.67
N LEU A 47 7.11 9.53 16.55
CA LEU A 47 8.30 8.67 16.46
C LEU A 47 9.16 9.00 15.22
N PRO A 48 9.70 10.22 15.08
CA PRO A 48 10.42 10.65 13.88
C PRO A 48 11.72 9.86 13.58
N GLY A 49 12.31 9.21 14.58
CA GLY A 49 13.49 8.35 14.40
C GLY A 49 13.19 6.96 13.81
N SER A 50 11.92 6.54 13.85
CA SER A 50 11.51 5.20 13.40
C SER A 50 10.46 5.23 12.29
N ILE A 51 9.65 6.29 12.23
CA ILE A 51 8.60 6.48 11.24
C ILE A 51 8.93 7.73 10.42
N SER A 52 8.96 7.59 9.09
CA SER A 52 9.20 8.67 8.15
C SER A 52 8.04 8.78 7.16
N PHE A 53 7.81 9.98 6.63
CA PHE A 53 6.76 10.22 5.65
C PHE A 53 7.29 11.02 4.46
N ILE A 54 6.93 10.62 3.24
CA ILE A 54 7.32 11.32 2.00
C ILE A 54 6.14 11.50 1.04
N THR A 55 6.11 12.61 0.32
CA THR A 55 5.19 12.78 -0.81
C THR A 55 5.71 11.97 -1.99
N LEU A 56 4.95 11.03 -2.54
CA LEU A 56 5.40 10.16 -3.63
C LEU A 56 4.23 9.73 -4.53
N ASP A 57 4.41 9.90 -5.84
CA ASP A 57 3.63 9.17 -6.85
C ASP A 57 4.33 7.86 -7.17
N VAL A 58 3.99 6.81 -6.42
CA VAL A 58 4.60 5.49 -6.61
C VAL A 58 4.32 4.91 -7.99
N THR A 59 3.34 5.43 -8.76
CA THR A 59 3.08 4.97 -10.13
C THR A 59 4.02 5.62 -11.16
N LYS A 60 4.73 6.70 -10.78
CA LYS A 60 5.70 7.40 -11.65
C LYS A 60 7.13 7.27 -11.16
N ASP A 61 7.37 7.39 -9.86
CA ASP A 61 8.69 7.44 -9.23
C ASP A 61 8.87 6.31 -8.20
N THR A 62 10.00 5.59 -8.29
CA THR A 62 10.45 4.61 -7.28
C THR A 62 11.83 4.93 -6.73
N ASP A 63 12.50 5.96 -7.23
CA ASP A 63 13.89 6.29 -6.87
C ASP A 63 13.97 6.73 -5.42
N ARG A 64 12.94 7.42 -4.92
CA ARG A 64 12.84 7.81 -3.51
C ARG A 64 12.66 6.62 -2.58
N LEU A 65 12.03 5.54 -3.05
CA LEU A 65 11.93 4.30 -2.29
C LEU A 65 13.29 3.61 -2.24
N GLN A 66 14.01 3.57 -3.37
CA GLN A 66 15.35 3.02 -3.43
C GLN A 66 16.33 3.81 -2.54
N HIS A 67 16.28 5.14 -2.59
CA HIS A 67 17.11 5.99 -1.74
C HIS A 67 16.88 5.71 -0.25
N TYR A 68 15.63 5.53 0.17
CA TYR A 68 15.32 5.16 1.55
C TYR A 68 15.89 3.78 1.90
N LEU A 69 15.76 2.79 1.01
CA LEU A 69 16.34 1.46 1.21
C LEU A 69 17.87 1.51 1.35
N ASP A 70 18.54 2.28 0.50
CA ASP A 70 20.00 2.46 0.52
C ASP A 70 20.47 3.11 1.84
N GLN A 71 19.73 4.10 2.36
CA GLN A 71 19.99 4.73 3.67
C GLN A 71 19.95 3.72 4.83
N HIS A 72 19.17 2.65 4.68
CA HIS A 72 19.02 1.59 5.66
C HIS A 72 19.80 0.31 5.32
N GLY A 73 20.68 0.35 4.31
CA GLY A 73 21.45 -0.82 3.88
C GLY A 73 20.60 -2.00 3.40
N CYS A 74 19.35 -1.74 3.01
CA CYS A 74 18.40 -2.75 2.55
C CYS A 74 18.35 -2.74 1.02
N SER A 75 18.18 -3.91 0.40
CA SER A 75 17.85 -3.99 -1.03
C SER A 75 16.35 -3.96 -1.31
N HIS A 76 15.54 -4.29 -0.31
CA HIS A 76 14.08 -4.40 -0.39
C HIS A 76 13.45 -4.08 0.96
N PHE A 77 12.21 -3.60 0.96
CA PHE A 77 11.40 -3.54 2.15
C PHE A 77 11.05 -4.96 2.61
N HIS A 78 11.22 -5.24 3.90
CA HIS A 78 10.81 -6.51 4.49
C HIS A 78 9.31 -6.77 4.30
N LEU A 79 8.49 -5.71 4.37
CA LEU A 79 7.05 -5.73 4.20
C LEU A 79 6.56 -4.41 3.60
N CYS A 80 5.80 -4.48 2.51
CA CYS A 80 4.99 -3.39 2.00
C CYS A 80 3.51 -3.60 2.33
N LEU A 81 2.84 -2.53 2.74
CA LEU A 81 1.40 -2.51 3.04
C LEU A 81 0.67 -1.72 1.95
N CYS A 82 -0.21 -2.39 1.19
CA CYS A 82 -1.06 -1.79 0.17
C CYS A 82 -2.51 -1.88 0.63
N LEU A 83 -2.91 -0.95 1.50
CA LEU A 83 -4.18 -1.03 2.22
C LEU A 83 -5.18 -0.01 1.67
N ALA A 84 -6.29 -0.48 1.11
CA ALA A 84 -7.41 0.36 0.67
C ALA A 84 -7.03 1.48 -0.33
N VAL A 85 -5.99 1.29 -1.14
CA VAL A 85 -5.53 2.28 -2.15
C VAL A 85 -5.76 1.85 -3.59
N THR A 86 -5.84 0.54 -3.86
CA THR A 86 -5.93 0.00 -5.23
C THR A 86 -7.15 0.51 -5.99
N MET A 87 -8.30 0.66 -5.33
CA MET A 87 -9.48 1.26 -5.95
C MET A 87 -9.26 2.68 -6.45
N TRP A 88 -8.57 3.50 -5.66
CA TRP A 88 -8.37 4.91 -6.02
C TRP A 88 -7.40 5.05 -7.18
N VAL A 89 -6.30 4.30 -7.19
CA VAL A 89 -5.39 4.28 -8.35
C VAL A 89 -6.11 3.81 -9.60
N HIS A 90 -6.88 2.72 -9.47
CA HIS A 90 -7.59 2.13 -10.59
C HIS A 90 -8.68 3.06 -11.15
N LEU A 91 -9.46 3.73 -10.30
CA LEU A 91 -10.50 4.67 -10.74
C LEU A 91 -9.93 5.94 -11.40
N ASN A 92 -8.78 6.44 -10.93
CA ASN A 92 -8.19 7.68 -11.45
C ASN A 92 -7.31 7.45 -12.68
N HIS A 93 -6.67 6.29 -12.81
CA HIS A 93 -5.63 6.06 -13.83
C HIS A 93 -5.77 4.76 -14.63
N GLY A 94 -6.84 3.99 -14.40
CA GLY A 94 -7.17 2.81 -15.21
C GLY A 94 -6.38 1.55 -14.88
N ASP A 95 -6.61 0.50 -15.68
CA ASP A 95 -6.08 -0.86 -15.46
C ASP A 95 -4.55 -0.85 -15.41
N ALA A 96 -3.90 -0.14 -16.34
CA ALA A 96 -2.44 -0.13 -16.47
C ALA A 96 -1.75 0.40 -15.20
N SER A 97 -2.27 1.48 -14.61
CA SER A 97 -1.71 2.05 -13.39
C SER A 97 -1.99 1.20 -12.15
N LEU A 98 -3.11 0.46 -12.11
CA LEU A 98 -3.33 -0.55 -11.07
C LEU A 98 -2.25 -1.65 -11.14
N LEU A 99 -2.03 -2.22 -12.32
CA LEU A 99 -1.02 -3.26 -12.50
C LEU A 99 0.39 -2.73 -12.24
N GLN A 100 0.69 -1.50 -12.66
CA GLN A 100 1.97 -0.85 -12.40
C GLN A 100 2.22 -0.60 -10.92
N LEU A 101 1.20 -0.16 -10.16
CA LEU A 101 1.28 -0.06 -8.70
C LEU A 101 1.68 -1.40 -8.07
N LEU A 102 0.97 -2.47 -8.44
CA LEU A 102 1.24 -3.83 -7.93
C LEU A 102 2.65 -4.29 -8.27
N SER A 103 3.07 -4.14 -9.54
CA SER A 103 4.42 -4.51 -9.99
C SER A 103 5.50 -3.75 -9.24
N ARG A 104 5.34 -2.44 -9.03
CA ARG A 104 6.32 -1.62 -8.32
C ARG A 104 6.43 -1.99 -6.86
N LEU A 105 5.31 -2.13 -6.16
CA LEU A 105 5.30 -2.57 -4.76
C LEU A 105 5.91 -3.96 -4.59
N ALA A 106 5.63 -4.90 -5.49
CA ALA A 106 6.28 -6.22 -5.49
C ALA A 106 7.79 -6.10 -5.73
N SER A 107 8.22 -5.26 -6.69
CA SER A 107 9.63 -5.10 -7.06
C SER A 107 10.51 -4.53 -5.95
N VAL A 108 9.94 -3.78 -4.99
CA VAL A 108 10.68 -3.20 -3.87
C VAL A 108 10.47 -3.95 -2.56
N SER A 109 9.74 -5.07 -2.54
CA SER A 109 9.40 -5.78 -1.29
C SER A 109 9.74 -7.27 -1.28
N GLN A 110 9.99 -7.77 -0.07
CA GLN A 110 10.06 -9.20 0.25
C GLN A 110 8.68 -9.79 0.52
N HIS A 111 7.82 -9.03 1.20
CA HIS A 111 6.41 -9.35 1.42
C HIS A 111 5.51 -8.19 1.04
N LEU A 112 4.33 -8.50 0.51
CA LEU A 112 3.31 -7.51 0.19
C LEU A 112 1.99 -7.92 0.84
N LEU A 113 1.48 -7.10 1.76
CA LEU A 113 0.14 -7.23 2.30
C LEU A 113 -0.81 -6.34 1.51
N LEU A 114 -1.75 -6.96 0.79
CA LEU A 114 -2.72 -6.31 -0.07
C LEU A 114 -4.12 -6.37 0.54
N GLU A 115 -4.76 -5.21 0.70
CA GLU A 115 -6.20 -5.08 0.91
C GLU A 115 -6.83 -4.43 -0.34
N ALA A 116 -7.50 -5.24 -1.16
CA ALA A 116 -8.21 -4.74 -2.34
C ALA A 116 -9.69 -4.50 -2.02
N GLN A 117 -10.20 -3.31 -2.39
CA GLN A 117 -11.62 -3.02 -2.19
C GLN A 117 -12.50 -3.73 -3.23
N PRO A 118 -13.66 -4.26 -2.82
CA PRO A 118 -14.57 -4.97 -3.73
C PRO A 118 -15.21 -4.02 -4.74
N TRP A 119 -15.67 -4.55 -5.87
CA TRP A 119 -16.29 -3.78 -6.95
C TRP A 119 -17.52 -2.95 -6.53
N LYS A 120 -18.22 -3.35 -5.46
CA LYS A 120 -19.31 -2.54 -4.88
C LYS A 120 -18.83 -1.16 -4.40
N CYS A 121 -17.60 -1.06 -3.90
CA CYS A 121 -16.97 0.20 -3.52
C CYS A 121 -16.68 1.07 -4.75
N TYR A 122 -16.21 0.48 -5.85
CA TYR A 122 -16.00 1.19 -7.13
C TYR A 122 -17.29 1.83 -7.63
N ARG A 123 -18.39 1.07 -7.69
CA ARG A 123 -19.71 1.58 -8.12
C ARG A 123 -20.18 2.75 -7.25
N SER A 124 -19.99 2.63 -5.94
CA SER A 124 -20.40 3.65 -4.97
C SER A 124 -19.57 4.93 -5.11
N ALA A 125 -18.25 4.79 -5.24
CA ALA A 125 -17.33 5.90 -5.46
C ALA A 125 -17.63 6.61 -6.78
N ALA A 126 -17.71 5.88 -7.89
CA ALA A 126 -18.02 6.44 -9.22
C ALA A 126 -19.37 7.18 -9.21
N ARG A 127 -20.39 6.64 -8.55
CA ARG A 127 -21.69 7.34 -8.39
C ARG A 127 -21.56 8.64 -7.61
N ARG A 128 -20.80 8.65 -6.50
CA ARG A 128 -20.57 9.85 -5.69
C ARG A 128 -19.82 10.92 -6.47
N LEU A 129 -18.77 10.53 -7.19
CA LEU A 129 -17.93 11.44 -7.97
C LEU A 129 -18.72 12.12 -9.11
N ARG A 130 -19.56 11.35 -9.84
CA ARG A 130 -20.48 11.91 -10.83
C ARG A 130 -21.44 12.94 -10.24
N LYS A 131 -22.00 12.68 -9.05
CA LYS A 131 -22.91 13.62 -8.37
C LYS A 131 -22.22 14.93 -7.97
N LEU A 132 -20.92 14.90 -7.74
CA LEU A 132 -20.11 16.07 -7.38
C LEU A 132 -19.61 16.85 -8.62
N GLY A 133 -20.11 16.52 -9.82
CA GLY A 133 -19.69 17.18 -11.07
C GLY A 133 -18.26 16.84 -11.50
N ARG A 134 -17.63 15.83 -10.90
CA ARG A 134 -16.33 15.30 -11.31
C ARG A 134 -16.55 14.26 -12.40
N SER A 135 -16.80 14.71 -13.63
CA SER A 135 -16.96 13.86 -14.81
C SER A 135 -15.67 13.15 -15.22
N ASP A 136 -14.52 13.58 -14.70
CA ASP A 136 -13.17 13.08 -15.03
C ASP A 136 -12.94 11.59 -14.71
N PHE A 137 -13.91 10.91 -14.10
CA PHE A 137 -13.92 9.45 -13.88
C PHE A 137 -14.45 8.66 -15.08
N ASP A 138 -14.14 9.10 -16.30
CA ASP A 138 -14.48 8.38 -17.53
C ASP A 138 -13.84 6.98 -17.58
N HIS A 139 -12.72 6.79 -16.88
CA HIS A 139 -12.06 5.50 -16.72
C HIS A 139 -13.00 4.42 -16.21
N PHE A 140 -13.95 4.72 -15.31
CA PHE A 140 -14.85 3.70 -14.76
C PHE A 140 -15.60 2.92 -15.86
N LYS A 141 -15.96 3.57 -16.97
CA LYS A 141 -16.63 2.93 -18.11
C LYS A 141 -15.68 2.10 -18.97
N THR A 142 -14.40 2.41 -18.95
CA THR A 142 -13.35 1.80 -19.80
C THR A 142 -12.51 0.75 -19.07
N LEU A 143 -12.56 0.66 -17.74
CA LEU A 143 -11.84 -0.36 -16.95
C LEU A 143 -12.14 -1.76 -17.49
N LYS A 144 -11.14 -2.61 -17.66
CA LYS A 144 -11.33 -4.00 -18.06
C LYS A 144 -11.28 -4.93 -16.86
N ILE A 145 -10.47 -4.59 -15.85
CA ILE A 145 -10.41 -5.27 -14.57
C ILE A 145 -11.68 -4.89 -13.79
N ARG A 146 -12.62 -5.82 -13.67
CA ARG A 146 -13.91 -5.63 -13.00
C ARG A 146 -14.27 -6.85 -12.17
N GLY A 147 -15.20 -6.70 -11.23
CA GLY A 147 -15.66 -7.83 -10.41
C GLY A 147 -14.68 -8.13 -9.27
N ASP A 148 -14.03 -9.29 -9.28
CA ASP A 148 -13.10 -9.69 -8.23
C ASP A 148 -11.70 -9.09 -8.47
N VAL A 149 -11.55 -7.79 -8.13
CA VAL A 149 -10.28 -7.07 -8.27
C VAL A 149 -9.17 -7.70 -7.41
N ALA A 150 -9.52 -8.29 -6.26
CA ALA A 150 -8.55 -8.95 -5.40
C ALA A 150 -7.96 -10.19 -6.10
N GLU A 151 -8.81 -10.95 -6.77
CA GLU A 151 -8.40 -12.12 -7.55
C GLU A 151 -7.54 -11.74 -8.76
N GLN A 152 -7.95 -10.71 -9.51
CA GLN A 152 -7.16 -10.19 -10.64
C GLN A 152 -5.80 -9.64 -10.19
N ALA A 153 -5.74 -8.99 -9.02
CA ALA A 153 -4.47 -8.56 -8.43
C ALA A 153 -3.58 -9.74 -8.02
N ARG A 154 -4.17 -10.81 -7.46
CA ARG A 154 -3.47 -12.07 -7.14
C ARG A 154 -2.86 -12.68 -8.39
N GLU A 155 -3.65 -12.87 -9.45
CA GLU A 155 -3.19 -13.41 -10.73
C GLU A 155 -2.02 -12.60 -11.32
N HIS A 156 -2.11 -11.27 -11.25
CA HIS A 156 -1.02 -10.40 -11.72
C HIS A 156 0.26 -10.57 -10.88
N LEU A 157 0.15 -10.54 -9.55
CA LEU A 157 1.29 -10.67 -8.65
C LEU A 157 1.99 -12.03 -8.80
N GLU A 158 1.23 -13.11 -8.94
CA GLU A 158 1.77 -14.47 -9.07
C GLU A 158 2.27 -14.80 -10.48
N GLY A 159 1.62 -14.26 -11.50
CA GLY A 159 1.95 -14.51 -12.90
C GLY A 159 3.06 -13.61 -13.46
N HIS A 160 3.16 -12.36 -12.98
CA HIS A 160 4.01 -11.33 -13.61
C HIS A 160 4.98 -10.64 -12.65
N CYS A 161 4.82 -10.77 -11.33
CA CYS A 161 5.63 -10.03 -10.36
C CYS A 161 6.54 -10.92 -9.51
N GLY A 162 6.62 -12.22 -9.78
CA GLY A 162 7.48 -13.14 -9.02
C GLY A 162 7.06 -13.29 -7.56
N MET A 163 5.77 -13.11 -7.26
CA MET A 163 5.23 -13.28 -5.91
C MET A 163 4.47 -14.61 -5.79
N GLU A 164 4.24 -15.04 -4.56
CA GLU A 164 3.43 -16.20 -4.20
C GLU A 164 2.48 -15.80 -3.07
N LEU A 165 1.20 -16.14 -3.19
CA LEU A 165 0.25 -15.96 -2.09
C LEU A 165 0.55 -16.96 -0.97
N ILE A 166 1.06 -16.48 0.15
CA ILE A 166 1.39 -17.35 1.31
C ILE A 166 0.29 -17.37 2.36
N ARG A 167 -0.60 -16.38 2.39
CA ARG A 167 -1.71 -16.33 3.35
C ARG A 167 -2.87 -15.46 2.88
N SER A 168 -4.09 -15.95 3.06
CA SER A 168 -5.31 -15.14 3.05
C SER A 168 -5.85 -15.04 4.48
N PHE A 169 -6.15 -13.82 4.94
CA PHE A 169 -6.74 -13.58 6.26
C PHE A 169 -8.27 -13.50 6.21
N GLY A 170 -8.89 -13.96 5.12
CA GLY A 170 -10.31 -13.84 4.88
C GLY A 170 -10.72 -12.42 4.51
N SER A 171 -11.99 -12.11 4.78
CA SER A 171 -12.59 -10.81 4.48
C SER A 171 -12.82 -10.00 5.75
N THR A 172 -12.54 -8.70 5.69
CA THR A 172 -12.98 -7.74 6.72
C THR A 172 -14.51 -7.68 6.78
N THR A 173 -15.07 -7.02 7.80
CA THR A 173 -16.51 -6.73 7.92
C THR A 173 -17.07 -5.95 6.72
N TRP A 174 -16.20 -5.29 5.95
CA TRP A 174 -16.51 -4.58 4.73
C TRP A 174 -16.34 -5.42 3.45
N ASP A 175 -16.13 -6.73 3.60
CA ASP A 175 -15.95 -7.70 2.52
C ASP A 175 -14.70 -7.40 1.66
N ARG A 176 -13.65 -6.89 2.31
CA ARG A 176 -12.35 -6.66 1.68
C ARG A 176 -11.41 -7.80 2.03
N LYS A 177 -10.89 -8.50 1.00
CA LYS A 177 -9.92 -9.57 1.17
C LYS A 177 -8.57 -9.00 1.58
N LEU A 178 -7.93 -9.63 2.56
CA LEU A 178 -6.57 -9.31 2.97
C LEU A 178 -5.63 -10.47 2.58
N LEU A 179 -4.67 -10.18 1.71
CA LEU A 179 -3.82 -11.16 1.05
C LEU A 179 -2.35 -10.84 1.31
N LEU A 180 -1.59 -11.81 1.83
CA LEU A 180 -0.15 -11.67 2.04
C LEU A 180 0.61 -12.50 1.02
N PHE A 181 1.46 -11.81 0.27
CA PHE A 181 2.34 -12.37 -0.72
C PHE A 181 3.78 -12.34 -0.24
N LYS A 182 4.58 -13.30 -0.71
CA LYS A 182 6.03 -13.37 -0.53
C LYS A 182 6.72 -13.41 -1.89
N ARG A 183 7.88 -12.76 -2.00
CA ARG A 183 8.76 -12.87 -3.17
C ARG A 183 9.31 -14.30 -3.29
N ARG A 184 9.31 -14.84 -4.52
CA ARG A 184 9.91 -16.14 -4.85
C ARG A 184 11.42 -16.10 -4.86
#